data_AF-A0A349DFK3-F1
#
_entry.id   AF-A0A349DFK3-F1
#
_cell.length_a   1.000
_cell.length_b   1.000
_cell.length_c   1.000
_cell.angle_alpha   90.00
_cell.angle_beta   90.00
_cell.angle_gamma   90.00
#
_symmetry.space_group_name_H-M   'P 1'
#
loop_
_entity.id
_entity.type
_entity.pdbx_description
1 polymer ?
#
loop_
_entity_poly.entity_id
_entity_poly.type
_entity_poly.pdbx_seq_one_letter_code
_entity_poly.pdbx_strand_id
1 'polypeptide(L)'
;MKEDFTDYLLDKPKITPEVLKYYEKHPEEIELITDREEIQMGIIRSFFILALMLVAGAKVLTYFFKGKTPNFWIDVVLEVVFEVGNAIMGGVLAAFIMERLQKKQYEKNVRYKREILRLLKERAANQG
;
A
#
# COMPACT_ATOMS: atom_id res chain seq x y z
N MET A 1 -19.37 17.40 4.41
CA MET A 1 -19.28 16.18 3.59
C MET A 1 -17.79 15.87 3.44
N LYS A 2 -17.23 14.95 4.24
CA LYS A 2 -15.82 14.53 4.12
C LYS A 2 -15.81 13.25 3.30
N GLU A 3 -15.86 13.38 1.98
CA GLU A 3 -15.57 12.25 1.11
C GLU A 3 -14.08 11.94 1.24
N ASP A 4 -13.77 10.80 1.86
CA ASP A 4 -12.41 10.29 2.00
C ASP A 4 -11.92 9.96 0.58
N PHE A 5 -10.81 10.57 0.13
CA PHE A 5 -10.17 10.29 -1.17
C PHE A 5 -10.00 8.79 -1.43
N THR A 6 -9.87 8.01 -0.36
CA THR A 6 -9.83 6.55 -0.38
C THR A 6 -11.07 5.88 -0.99
N ASP A 7 -12.26 6.49 -0.91
CA ASP A 7 -13.52 5.87 -1.37
C ASP A 7 -13.67 5.95 -2.89
N TYR A 8 -13.10 6.98 -3.54
CA TYR A 8 -13.02 7.07 -5.02
C TYR A 8 -12.14 5.98 -5.63
N LEU A 9 -11.10 5.55 -4.93
CA LEU A 9 -10.18 4.51 -5.41
C LEU A 9 -10.70 3.07 -5.17
N LEU A 10 -11.74 2.91 -4.37
CA LEU A 10 -12.19 1.60 -3.86
C LEU A 10 -13.69 1.40 -4.10
N ASP A 11 -14.11 1.53 -5.36
CA ASP A 11 -15.49 1.37 -5.78
C ASP A 11 -16.07 0.03 -5.31
N LYS A 12 -17.37 0.01 -4.97
CA LYS A 12 -18.03 -1.14 -4.35
C LYS A 12 -18.58 -2.07 -5.43
N PRO A 13 -18.06 -3.29 -5.60
CA PRO A 13 -18.69 -4.26 -6.47
C PRO A 13 -20.09 -4.58 -5.93
N LYS A 14 -21.13 -4.27 -6.72
CA LYS A 14 -22.51 -4.66 -6.39
C LYS A 14 -22.69 -6.13 -6.70
N ILE A 15 -23.30 -6.88 -5.78
CA ILE A 15 -23.64 -8.29 -6.01
C ILE A 15 -24.90 -8.32 -6.87
N THR A 16 -24.76 -8.71 -8.14
CA THR A 16 -25.88 -8.90 -9.06
C THR A 16 -26.19 -10.39 -9.25
N PRO A 17 -27.37 -10.74 -9.78
CA PRO A 17 -27.73 -12.14 -10.07
C PRO A 17 -26.75 -12.84 -11.01
N GLU A 18 -26.13 -12.12 -11.95
CA GLU A 18 -25.12 -12.64 -12.88
C GLU A 18 -23.84 -13.01 -12.14
N VAL A 19 -23.41 -12.16 -11.20
CA VAL A 19 -22.24 -12.41 -10.35
C VAL A 19 -22.43 -13.67 -9.50
N LEU A 20 -23.62 -13.89 -8.94
CA LEU A 20 -23.91 -15.11 -8.19
C LEU A 20 -23.84 -16.36 -9.08
N LYS A 21 -24.39 -16.28 -10.29
CA LYS A 21 -24.37 -17.40 -11.25
C LYS A 21 -22.94 -17.73 -11.73
N TYR A 22 -22.07 -16.74 -11.78
CA TYR A 22 -20.65 -16.93 -12.10
C TYR A 22 -19.94 -17.72 -10.99
N TYR A 23 -20.02 -17.25 -9.75
CA TYR A 23 -19.35 -17.90 -8.62
C TYR A 23 -19.94 -19.26 -8.24
N GLU A 24 -21.20 -19.52 -8.61
CA GLU A 24 -21.80 -20.86 -8.52
C GLU A 24 -21.09 -21.88 -9.44
N LYS A 25 -20.58 -21.43 -10.60
CA LYS A 25 -19.81 -22.25 -11.53
C LYS A 25 -18.31 -22.32 -11.20
N HIS A 26 -17.80 -21.30 -10.52
CA HIS A 26 -16.38 -21.12 -10.19
C HIS A 26 -16.20 -20.83 -8.68
N PRO A 27 -16.55 -21.78 -7.79
CA PRO A 27 -16.45 -21.59 -6.34
C PRO A 27 -15.01 -21.39 -5.86
N GLU A 28 -14.02 -21.95 -6.57
CA GLU A 28 -12.58 -21.81 -6.29
C GLU A 28 -12.10 -20.35 -6.36
N GLU A 29 -12.69 -19.55 -7.25
CA GLU A 29 -12.30 -18.16 -7.42
C GLU A 29 -12.78 -17.25 -6.28
N ILE A 30 -13.77 -17.71 -5.50
CA ILE A 30 -14.24 -16.99 -4.31
C ILE A 30 -13.11 -16.87 -3.27
N GLU A 31 -12.19 -17.84 -3.22
CA GLU A 31 -11.06 -17.80 -2.30
C GLU A 31 -10.01 -16.77 -2.69
N LEU A 32 -9.83 -16.53 -4.00
CA LEU A 32 -8.89 -15.56 -4.56
C LEU A 32 -9.29 -14.12 -4.26
N ILE A 33 -10.58 -13.84 -4.00
CA ILE A 33 -11.08 -12.49 -3.65
C ILE A 33 -10.34 -11.91 -2.45
N THR A 34 -9.94 -12.76 -1.51
CA THR A 34 -9.27 -12.36 -0.27
C THR A 34 -7.76 -12.48 -0.33
N ASP A 35 -7.18 -12.85 -1.48
CA ASP A 35 -5.73 -12.96 -1.55
C ASP A 35 -5.08 -11.57 -1.41
N ARG A 36 -4.05 -11.49 -0.56
CA ARG A 36 -3.41 -10.23 -0.19
C ARG A 36 -1.90 -10.42 -0.13
N GLU A 37 -1.19 -9.65 -0.94
CA GLU A 37 0.23 -9.40 -0.73
C GLU A 37 0.41 -8.43 0.43
N GLU A 38 0.96 -8.89 1.55
CA GLU A 38 1.26 -8.05 2.71
C GLU A 38 2.66 -7.46 2.61
N ILE A 39 2.78 -6.14 2.56
CA ILE A 39 4.08 -5.49 2.73
C ILE A 39 4.36 -5.43 4.22
N GLN A 40 5.44 -6.09 4.66
CA GLN A 40 5.82 -6.07 6.07
C GLN A 40 6.11 -4.64 6.53
N MET A 41 5.30 -4.13 7.46
CA MET A 41 5.46 -2.79 8.05
C MET A 41 6.87 -2.54 8.63
N GLY A 42 7.57 -3.61 9.02
CA GLY A 42 8.98 -3.56 9.43
C GLY A 42 9.92 -3.05 8.33
N ILE A 43 9.70 -3.43 7.07
CA ILE A 43 10.50 -2.99 5.92
C ILE A 43 10.29 -1.49 5.69
N ILE A 44 9.02 -1.03 5.68
CA ILE A 44 8.67 0.39 5.54
C ILE A 44 9.36 1.22 6.63
N ARG A 45 9.31 0.75 7.89
CA ARG A 45 9.96 1.42 9.02
C ARG A 45 11.48 1.48 8.89
N SER A 46 12.13 0.39 8.47
CA SER A 46 13.58 0.34 8.27
C SER A 46 14.04 1.33 7.20
N PHE A 47 13.35 1.37 6.05
CA PHE A 47 13.67 2.33 4.99
C PHE A 47 13.37 3.78 5.40
N PHE A 48 12.35 4.01 6.22
CA PHE A 48 12.09 5.34 6.76
C PHE A 48 13.24 5.83 7.66
N ILE A 49 13.72 4.98 8.56
CA ILE A 49 14.85 5.31 9.45
C ILE A 49 16.12 5.52 8.61
N LEU A 50 16.38 4.66 7.63
CA LEU A 50 17.51 4.81 6.71
C LEU A 50 17.45 6.16 5.96
N ALA A 51 16.30 6.49 5.38
CA ALA A 51 16.10 7.76 4.67
C ALA A 51 16.36 8.96 5.59
N LEU A 52 15.83 8.93 6.82
CA LEU A 52 16.09 9.96 7.81
C LEU A 52 17.58 10.10 8.14
N MET A 53 18.29 8.98 8.32
CA MET A 53 19.72 9.00 8.59
C MET A 53 20.53 9.56 7.42
N LEU A 54 20.18 9.22 6.17
CA LEU A 54 20.85 9.76 4.99
C LEU A 54 20.62 11.27 4.86
N VAL A 55 19.37 11.72 4.97
CA VAL A 55 19.00 13.14 4.86
C VAL A 55 19.64 13.98 5.96
N ALA A 56 19.51 13.54 7.22
CA ALA A 56 20.08 14.26 8.36
C ALA A 56 21.61 14.19 8.35
N GLY A 57 22.18 13.02 8.08
CA GLY A 57 23.62 12.80 8.00
C GLY A 57 24.27 13.65 6.91
N ALA A 58 23.69 13.70 5.72
CA ALA A 58 24.16 14.57 4.64
C ALA A 58 24.17 16.04 5.07
N LYS A 59 23.07 16.56 5.65
CA LYS A 59 23.00 17.94 6.12
C LYS A 59 24.02 18.27 7.21
N VAL A 60 24.20 17.38 8.17
CA VAL A 60 25.17 17.55 9.26
C VAL A 60 26.58 17.60 8.69
N LEU A 61 26.94 16.68 7.79
CA LEU A 61 28.24 16.66 7.13
C LEU A 61 28.46 17.94 6.30
N THR A 62 27.48 18.38 5.52
CA THR A 62 27.57 19.65 4.77
C THR A 62 27.85 20.84 5.69
N TYR A 63 27.23 20.89 6.88
CA TYR A 63 27.51 21.93 7.86
C TYR A 63 28.96 21.89 8.37
N PHE A 64 29.51 20.70 8.62
CA PHE A 64 30.90 20.53 9.05
C PHE A 64 31.94 20.87 7.97
N PHE A 65 31.60 20.71 6.69
CA PHE A 65 32.49 21.02 5.57
C PHE A 65 32.37 22.47 5.07
N LYS A 66 31.29 23.18 5.41
CA LYS A 66 31.12 24.62 5.14
C LYS A 66 32.24 25.43 5.80
N GLY A 67 33.25 25.81 5.03
CA GLY A 67 34.39 26.63 5.49
C GLY A 67 35.76 25.95 5.38
N LYS A 68 35.82 24.66 5.01
CA LYS A 68 37.07 24.03 4.54
C LYS A 68 37.22 24.25 3.04
N THR A 69 38.46 24.15 2.51
CA THR A 69 38.78 24.37 1.09
C THR A 69 37.75 23.68 0.19
N PRO A 70 37.16 24.39 -0.80
CA PRO A 70 36.08 23.84 -1.61
C PRO A 70 36.52 22.55 -2.30
N ASN A 71 35.88 21.44 -1.93
CA ASN A 71 36.09 20.15 -2.55
C ASN A 71 34.80 19.76 -3.28
N PHE A 72 34.74 20.13 -4.56
CA PHE A 72 33.62 19.87 -5.45
C PHE A 72 33.07 18.43 -5.35
N TRP A 73 33.95 17.44 -5.22
CA TRP A 73 33.54 16.03 -5.11
C TRP A 73 32.79 15.72 -3.81
N ILE A 74 33.17 16.35 -2.69
CA ILE A 74 32.47 16.17 -1.41
C ILE A 74 31.07 16.77 -1.50
N ASP A 75 30.95 17.96 -2.08
CA ASP A 75 29.66 18.64 -2.22
C ASP A 75 28.70 17.82 -3.09
N VAL A 76 29.18 17.31 -4.24
CA VAL A 76 28.39 16.45 -5.14
C VAL A 76 27.94 15.17 -4.44
N VAL A 77 28.83 14.48 -3.72
CA VAL A 77 28.46 13.24 -3.01
C VAL A 77 27.42 13.50 -1.93
N LEU A 78 27.57 14.58 -1.15
CA LEU A 78 26.61 14.93 -0.11
C LEU A 78 25.24 15.30 -0.67
N GLU A 79 25.21 16.00 -1.81
CA GLU A 79 23.98 16.33 -2.52
C GLU A 79 23.27 15.06 -3.04
N VAL A 80 24.00 14.17 -3.71
CA VAL A 80 23.45 12.89 -4.19
C VAL A 80 22.91 12.04 -3.03
N VAL A 81 23.64 11.93 -1.92
CA VAL A 81 23.18 11.17 -0.74
C VAL A 81 21.90 11.79 -0.16
N PHE A 82 21.83 13.12 -0.11
CA PHE A 82 20.63 13.83 0.34
C PHE A 82 19.43 13.57 -0.58
N GLU A 83 19.63 13.64 -1.91
CA GLU A 83 18.58 13.36 -2.90
C GLU A 83 18.10 11.91 -2.87
N VAL A 84 19.02 10.95 -2.75
CA VAL A 84 18.68 9.53 -2.56
C VAL A 84 17.84 9.34 -1.30
N GLY A 85 18.23 9.96 -0.19
CA GLY A 85 17.45 9.94 1.05
C GLY A 85 16.02 10.46 0.84
N ASN A 86 15.85 11.58 0.15
CA ASN A 86 14.52 12.12 -0.17
C ASN A 86 13.71 11.22 -1.11
N ALA A 87 14.35 10.60 -2.11
CA ALA A 87 13.69 9.65 -3.00
C ALA A 87 13.17 8.42 -2.24
N ILE A 88 13.96 7.89 -1.31
CA ILE A 88 13.54 6.79 -0.42
C ILE A 88 12.34 7.23 0.43
N MET A 89 12.32 8.46 0.96
CA MET A 89 11.14 8.96 1.70
C MET A 89 9.87 8.95 0.84
N GLY A 90 9.96 9.36 -0.43
CA GLY A 90 8.84 9.28 -1.36
C GLY A 90 8.34 7.85 -1.57
N GLY A 91 9.26 6.90 -1.77
CA GLY A 91 8.93 5.48 -1.90
C GLY A 91 8.29 4.89 -0.63
N VAL A 92 8.80 5.25 0.55
CA VAL A 92 8.25 4.85 1.85
C VAL A 92 6.82 5.39 2.02
N LEU A 93 6.57 6.65 1.67
CA LEU A 93 5.24 7.24 1.74
C LEU A 93 4.26 6.50 0.82
N ALA A 94 4.67 6.24 -0.42
CA ALA A 94 3.85 5.49 -1.37
C ALA A 94 3.53 4.08 -0.86
N ALA A 95 4.55 3.34 -0.38
CA ALA A 95 4.37 2.01 0.19
C ALA A 95 3.43 2.01 1.40
N PHE A 96 3.55 3.02 2.29
CA PHE A 96 2.65 3.18 3.43
C PHE A 96 1.19 3.40 3.01
N ILE A 97 0.96 4.23 2.00
CA ILE A 97 -0.38 4.46 1.45
C ILE A 97 -0.92 3.16 0.84
N MET A 98 -0.12 2.45 0.05
CA MET A 98 -0.53 1.18 -0.58
C MET A 98 -0.91 0.13 0.46
N GLU A 99 -0.09 -0.06 1.50
CA GLU A 99 -0.37 -0.99 2.59
C GLU A 99 -1.71 -0.67 3.28
N ARG A 100 -2.01 0.63 3.49
CA ARG A 100 -3.29 1.09 4.05
C ARG A 100 -4.47 0.84 3.12
N LEU A 101 -4.31 1.09 1.83
CA LEU A 101 -5.34 0.86 0.81
C LEU A 101 -5.65 -0.64 0.67
N GLN A 102 -4.62 -1.47 0.57
CA GLN A 102 -4.74 -2.93 0.50
C GLN A 102 -5.45 -3.48 1.74
N LYS A 103 -5.12 -3.00 2.95
CA LYS A 103 -5.83 -3.42 4.16
C LYS A 103 -7.32 -3.08 4.10
N LYS A 104 -7.68 -1.86 3.69
CA LYS A 104 -9.09 -1.47 3.53
C LYS A 104 -9.80 -2.31 2.47
N GLN A 105 -9.13 -2.60 1.36
CA GLN A 105 -9.65 -3.42 0.27
C GLN A 105 -9.86 -4.87 0.73
N TYR A 106 -8.90 -5.45 1.44
CA TYR A 106 -9.02 -6.77 2.04
C TYR A 106 -10.23 -6.89 2.97
N GLU A 107 -10.44 -5.92 3.88
CA GLU A 107 -11.62 -5.90 4.74
C GLU A 107 -12.94 -5.81 3.95
N LYS A 108 -12.97 -5.04 2.85
CA LYS A 108 -14.12 -4.97 1.93
C LYS A 108 -14.34 -6.34 1.25
N ASN A 109 -13.27 -6.96 0.75
CA ASN A 109 -13.28 -8.24 0.05
C ASN A 109 -13.72 -9.40 0.95
N VAL A 110 -13.29 -9.44 2.22
CA VAL A 110 -13.75 -10.44 3.20
C VAL A 110 -15.26 -10.33 3.43
N ARG A 111 -15.79 -9.10 3.56
CA ARG A 111 -17.25 -8.89 3.70
C ARG A 111 -18.00 -9.31 2.43
N TYR A 112 -17.46 -8.96 1.27
CA TYR A 112 -18.03 -9.32 -0.03
C TYR A 112 -18.09 -10.84 -0.23
N LYS A 113 -16.99 -11.56 0.04
CA LYS A 113 -16.92 -13.02 0.02
C LYS A 113 -17.98 -13.65 0.94
N ARG A 114 -18.08 -13.16 2.18
CA ARG A 114 -19.07 -13.66 3.14
C ARG A 114 -20.50 -13.51 2.63
N GLU A 115 -20.80 -12.39 2.00
CA GLU A 115 -22.14 -12.11 1.46
C GLU A 115 -22.47 -12.98 0.25
N ILE A 116 -21.51 -13.20 -0.67
CA ILE A 116 -21.69 -14.15 -1.78
C ILE A 116 -22.02 -15.54 -1.24
N LEU A 117 -21.23 -16.05 -0.28
CA LEU A 117 -21.45 -17.38 0.29
C LEU A 117 -22.80 -17.51 0.98
N ARG A 118 -23.27 -16.45 1.66
CA ARG A 118 -24.61 -16.40 2.28
C ARG A 118 -25.70 -16.54 1.21
N LEU A 119 -25.62 -15.73 0.15
CA LEU A 119 -26.62 -15.69 -0.92
C LEU A 119 -26.64 -17.00 -1.73
N LEU A 120 -25.48 -17.60 -2.02
CA LEU A 120 -25.41 -18.91 -2.67
C LEU A 120 -26.08 -20.01 -1.83
N LYS A 121 -25.86 -20.01 -0.51
CA LYS A 121 -26.49 -20.96 0.40
C LYS A 121 -28.01 -20.80 0.47
N GLU A 122 -28.51 -19.56 0.52
CA GLU A 122 -29.95 -19.26 0.48
C GLU A 122 -30.58 -19.72 -0.84
N ARG A 123 -29.88 -19.55 -1.96
CA ARG A 123 -30.34 -20.04 -3.27
C ARG A 123 -30.45 -21.55 -3.32
N ALA A 124 -29.44 -22.26 -2.82
CA ALA A 124 -29.45 -23.72 -2.76
C ALA A 124 -30.57 -24.25 -1.86
N ALA A 125 -30.86 -23.57 -0.74
CA ALA A 125 -31.94 -23.95 0.17
C ALA A 125 -33.36 -23.71 -0.38
N ASN A 126 -33.52 -22.74 -1.28
CA ASN A 126 -34.82 -22.42 -1.92
C ASN A 126 -35.08 -23.24 -3.20
N GLN A 127 -34.08 -23.98 -3.70
CA GLN A 127 -34.19 -24.82 -4.90
C GLN A 127 -34.29 -26.32 -4.60
N GLY A 128 -34.16 -26.73 -3.33
CA GLY A 128 -34.43 -28.09 -2.84
C GLY A 128 -35.76 -28.18 -2.13
#